data_AF-A0A015U8P8-F1
#
_entry.id   AF-A0A015U8P8-F1
#
_cell.length_a   1.000
_cell.length_b   1.000
_cell.length_c   1.000
_cell.angle_alpha   90.00
_cell.angle_beta   90.00
_cell.angle_gamma   90.00
#
_symmetry.space_group_name_H-M   'P 1'
#
loop_
_entity.id
_entity.type
_entity.pdbx_description
1 polymer ?
#
loop_
_entity_poly.entity_id
_entity_poly.type
_entity_poly.pdbx_seq_one_letter_code
_entity_poly.pdbx_strand_id
1 'polypeptide(L)'
;MKKEVRIKEPVRIRTKRLSNGCESIYLDIYMDGRRRYEFLKLYIIPEHTRTDKDLNQSTMKLASAVKAQRIIELQNGVYGFNHQQEKKDIMLIDYIKCLADKDIEKTSRKVSMYTLIYHLQHYDKMGIRLRQVDKKYILGFVEYLKTATQKHCKSVKNISANTQVHYYKVFHHCLNSAVIDEIITSNPMDKIKNEEKPKRRRTERAFLTIDELKILSQTDFHNATLKKAFLF
;
A
#
# COMPACT_ATOMS: atom_id res chain seq x y z
N MET A 1 -44.64 1.22 -13.94
CA MET A 1 -43.91 -0.05 -13.76
C MET A 1 -42.41 0.25 -13.68
N LYS A 2 -41.80 0.16 -12.49
CA LYS A 2 -40.35 0.39 -12.32
C LYS A 2 -39.61 -0.81 -12.94
N LYS A 3 -38.80 -0.57 -13.97
CA LYS A 3 -37.88 -1.57 -14.52
C LYS A 3 -36.80 -1.84 -13.47
N GLU A 4 -36.82 -3.03 -12.87
CA GLU A 4 -35.68 -3.53 -12.09
C GLU A 4 -34.46 -3.62 -13.01
N VAL A 5 -33.46 -2.79 -12.75
CA VAL A 5 -32.16 -2.90 -13.40
C VAL A 5 -31.47 -4.11 -12.77
N ARG A 6 -31.63 -5.29 -13.38
CA ARG A 6 -30.83 -6.46 -13.04
C ARG A 6 -29.38 -6.16 -13.36
N ILE A 7 -28.58 -5.92 -12.32
CA ILE A 7 -27.12 -5.81 -12.43
C ILE A 7 -26.64 -7.14 -13.06
N LYS A 8 -26.09 -7.07 -14.27
CA LYS A 8 -25.55 -8.26 -14.95
C LYS A 8 -24.35 -8.77 -14.14
N GLU A 9 -24.46 -9.94 -13.53
CA GLU A 9 -23.32 -10.56 -12.85
C GLU A 9 -22.17 -10.80 -13.84
N PRO A 10 -20.94 -10.29 -13.57
CA PRO A 10 -19.81 -10.36 -14.50
C PRO A 10 -19.17 -11.77 -14.59
N VAL A 11 -19.45 -12.64 -13.62
CA VAL A 11 -18.91 -14.01 -13.55
C VAL A 11 -20.06 -14.99 -13.34
N ARG A 12 -20.12 -16.06 -14.15
CA ARG A 12 -21.12 -17.13 -14.02
C ARG A 12 -20.48 -18.50 -13.99
N ILE A 13 -21.03 -19.43 -13.21
CA ILE A 13 -20.63 -20.84 -13.25
C ILE A 13 -21.39 -21.53 -14.39
N ARG A 14 -20.69 -22.34 -15.18
CA ARG A 14 -21.25 -23.20 -16.22
C ARG A 14 -20.58 -24.57 -16.18
N THR A 15 -21.24 -25.56 -16.77
CA THR A 15 -20.71 -26.91 -16.92
C THR A 15 -20.55 -27.27 -18.40
N LYS A 16 -19.56 -28.11 -18.69
CA LYS A 16 -19.31 -28.69 -20.02
C LYS A 16 -19.23 -30.21 -19.87
N ARG A 17 -20.12 -30.92 -20.57
CA ARG A 17 -20.11 -32.38 -20.61
C ARG A 17 -18.84 -32.90 -21.28
N LEU A 18 -18.27 -33.94 -20.69
CA LEU A 18 -17.11 -34.66 -21.20
C LEU A 18 -17.54 -36.02 -21.76
N SER A 19 -16.66 -36.63 -22.56
CA SER A 19 -16.90 -37.95 -23.18
C SER A 19 -17.09 -39.07 -22.16
N ASN A 20 -16.56 -38.92 -20.95
CA ASN A 20 -16.67 -39.90 -19.86
C ASN A 20 -17.95 -39.74 -19.02
N GLY A 21 -18.91 -38.91 -19.44
CA GLY A 21 -20.17 -38.68 -18.72
C GLY A 21 -20.06 -37.70 -17.54
N CYS A 22 -18.86 -37.26 -17.16
CA CYS A 22 -18.67 -36.21 -16.15
C CYS A 22 -18.91 -34.81 -16.76
N GLU A 23 -19.24 -33.82 -15.93
CA GLU A 23 -19.32 -32.42 -16.35
C GLU A 23 -18.18 -31.59 -15.74
N SER A 24 -17.37 -30.94 -16.57
CA SER A 24 -16.33 -30.03 -16.10
C SER A 24 -16.91 -28.65 -15.80
N ILE A 25 -16.61 -28.11 -14.62
CA ILE A 25 -17.07 -26.79 -14.18
C ILE A 25 -16.08 -25.71 -14.66
N TYR A 26 -16.63 -24.63 -15.22
CA TYR A 26 -15.87 -23.46 -15.61
C TYR A 26 -16.59 -22.15 -15.27
N LEU A 27 -15.81 -21.08 -15.11
CA LEU A 27 -16.31 -19.73 -15.01
C LEU A 27 -16.40 -19.09 -16.38
N ASP A 28 -17.54 -18.46 -16.65
CA ASP A 28 -17.83 -17.63 -17.80
C ASP A 28 -17.74 -16.16 -17.36
N ILE A 29 -16.66 -15.50 -17.74
CA ILE A 29 -16.27 -14.19 -17.25
C ILE A 29 -16.43 -13.16 -18.38
N TYR A 30 -17.17 -12.09 -18.11
CA TYR A 30 -17.32 -10.94 -18.99
C TYR A 30 -16.59 -9.72 -18.41
N MET A 31 -15.55 -9.25 -19.11
CA MET A 31 -14.83 -8.01 -18.78
C MET A 31 -14.50 -7.22 -20.03
N ASP A 32 -14.71 -5.90 -20.00
CA ASP A 32 -14.30 -4.96 -21.05
C ASP A 32 -14.74 -5.36 -22.48
N GLY A 33 -15.97 -5.87 -22.60
CA GLY A 33 -16.53 -6.34 -23.87
C GLY A 33 -15.94 -7.65 -24.39
N ARG A 34 -15.00 -8.28 -23.66
CA ARG A 34 -14.41 -9.58 -24.00
C ARG A 34 -14.90 -10.66 -23.04
N ARG A 35 -15.15 -11.84 -23.61
CA ARG A 35 -15.59 -13.02 -22.87
C ARG A 35 -14.42 -13.99 -22.70
N ARG A 36 -14.17 -14.45 -21.47
CA ARG A 36 -13.11 -15.41 -21.14
C ARG A 36 -13.71 -16.60 -20.39
N TYR A 37 -13.21 -17.79 -20.70
CA TYR A 37 -13.54 -19.02 -19.99
C TYR A 37 -12.37 -19.44 -19.09
N GLU A 38 -12.69 -19.88 -17.88
CA GLU A 38 -11.72 -20.38 -16.91
C GLU A 38 -12.19 -21.73 -16.35
N PHE A 39 -11.53 -22.82 -16.73
CA PHE A 39 -11.87 -24.16 -16.27
C PHE A 39 -11.30 -24.39 -14.86
N LEU A 40 -12.17 -24.73 -13.91
CA LEU A 40 -11.81 -24.88 -12.50
C LEU A 40 -11.14 -26.21 -12.17
N LYS A 41 -11.07 -27.14 -13.15
CA LYS A 41 -10.68 -28.55 -12.94
C LYS A 41 -11.49 -29.24 -11.84
N LEU A 42 -12.70 -28.74 -11.61
CA LEU A 42 -13.72 -29.37 -10.78
C LEU A 42 -14.67 -30.11 -11.71
N TYR A 43 -15.14 -31.28 -11.26
CA TYR A 43 -15.97 -32.17 -12.07
C TYR A 43 -17.20 -32.60 -11.27
N ILE A 44 -18.35 -32.58 -11.93
CA ILE A 44 -19.58 -33.21 -11.46
C ILE A 44 -19.59 -34.62 -12.03
N ILE A 45 -19.71 -35.60 -11.14
CA ILE A 45 -19.79 -37.02 -11.51
C ILE A 45 -21.26 -37.45 -11.68
N PRO A 46 -21.54 -38.49 -12.50
CA PRO A 46 -22.87 -39.08 -12.56
C PRO A 46 -23.35 -39.55 -11.18
N GLU A 47 -24.55 -39.14 -10.79
CA GLU A 47 -25.10 -39.47 -9.48
C GLU A 47 -25.77 -40.85 -9.49
N HIS A 48 -25.15 -41.84 -8.83
CA HIS A 48 -25.75 -43.17 -8.65
C HIS A 48 -26.05 -43.46 -7.18
N THR A 49 -25.28 -42.87 -6.27
CA THR A 49 -25.37 -43.08 -4.83
C THR A 49 -25.57 -41.76 -4.09
N ARG A 50 -25.93 -41.85 -2.79
CA ARG A 50 -26.04 -40.66 -1.95
C ARG A 50 -24.69 -39.97 -1.72
N THR A 51 -23.61 -40.74 -1.67
CA THR A 51 -22.24 -40.22 -1.59
C THR A 51 -21.85 -39.39 -2.81
N ASP A 52 -22.31 -39.77 -4.01
CA ASP A 52 -22.06 -38.99 -5.23
C ASP A 52 -22.76 -37.63 -5.18
N LYS A 53 -23.98 -37.58 -4.63
CA LYS A 53 -24.74 -36.34 -4.42
C LYS A 53 -24.03 -35.41 -3.45
N ASP A 54 -23.55 -35.94 -2.33
CA ASP A 54 -22.85 -35.16 -1.30
C ASP A 54 -21.50 -34.62 -1.83
N LEU A 55 -20.80 -35.41 -2.64
CA LEU A 55 -19.57 -34.99 -3.32
C LEU A 55 -19.85 -33.88 -4.34
N ASN A 56 -20.85 -34.04 -5.21
CA ASN A 56 -21.24 -33.03 -6.19
C ASN A 56 -21.66 -31.73 -5.50
N GLN A 57 -22.40 -31.80 -4.39
CA GLN A 57 -22.79 -30.64 -3.61
C GLN A 57 -21.57 -29.90 -3.03
N SER A 58 -20.60 -30.65 -2.51
CA SER A 58 -19.35 -30.08 -1.98
C SER A 58 -18.51 -29.42 -3.08
N THR A 59 -18.43 -30.05 -4.24
CA THR A 59 -17.76 -29.51 -5.44
C THR A 59 -18.43 -28.21 -5.92
N MET A 60 -19.77 -28.15 -5.91
CA MET A 60 -20.52 -26.94 -6.27
C MET A 60 -20.36 -25.80 -5.25
N LYS A 61 -20.24 -26.12 -3.96
CA LYS A 61 -19.91 -25.13 -2.92
C LYS A 61 -18.52 -24.54 -3.16
N LEU A 62 -17.53 -25.39 -3.47
CA LEU A 62 -16.19 -24.94 -3.81
C LEU A 62 -16.20 -24.05 -5.06
N ALA A 63 -16.90 -24.46 -6.13
CA ALA A 63 -17.04 -23.65 -7.34
C ALA A 63 -17.70 -22.28 -7.05
N SER A 64 -18.67 -22.24 -6.14
CA SER A 64 -19.33 -21.00 -5.70
C SER A 64 -18.38 -20.08 -4.92
N ALA A 65 -17.52 -20.64 -4.08
CA ALA A 65 -16.47 -19.89 -3.39
C ALA A 65 -15.46 -19.29 -4.38
N VAL A 66 -15.01 -20.07 -5.37
CA VAL A 66 -14.10 -19.59 -6.43
C VAL A 66 -14.75 -18.50 -7.28
N LYS A 67 -16.05 -18.62 -7.61
CA LYS A 67 -16.82 -17.56 -8.28
C LYS A 67 -16.80 -16.27 -7.44
N ALA A 68 -17.10 -16.35 -6.15
CA ALA A 68 -17.13 -15.18 -5.27
C ALA A 68 -15.76 -14.49 -5.19
N GLN A 69 -14.69 -15.28 -5.05
CA GLN A 69 -13.32 -14.76 -5.08
C GLN A 69 -13.01 -14.07 -6.41
N ARG A 70 -13.37 -14.67 -7.55
CA ARG A 70 -13.14 -14.07 -8.87
C ARG A 70 -13.88 -12.75 -9.02
N ILE A 71 -15.12 -12.63 -8.53
CA ILE A 71 -15.87 -11.36 -8.55
C ILE A 71 -15.13 -10.26 -7.78
N ILE A 72 -14.60 -10.58 -6.60
CA ILE A 72 -13.78 -9.65 -5.80
C ILE A 72 -12.53 -9.24 -6.58
N GLU A 73 -11.84 -10.19 -7.21
CA GLU A 73 -10.66 -9.90 -8.04
C GLU A 73 -10.99 -9.01 -9.24
N LEU A 74 -12.13 -9.21 -9.91
CA LEU A 74 -12.54 -8.35 -11.02
C LEU A 74 -12.89 -6.94 -10.54
N GLN A 75 -13.57 -6.81 -9.40
CA GLN A 75 -13.84 -5.51 -8.79
C GLN A 75 -12.53 -4.81 -8.41
N ASN A 76 -11.58 -5.53 -7.79
CA ASN A 76 -10.25 -5.01 -7.49
C ASN A 76 -9.43 -4.68 -8.75
N GLY A 77 -9.64 -5.41 -9.85
CA GLY A 77 -9.04 -5.16 -11.15
C GLY A 77 -9.57 -3.88 -11.80
N VAL A 78 -10.88 -3.62 -11.72
CA VAL A 78 -11.53 -2.38 -12.19
C VAL A 78 -11.14 -1.18 -11.33
N TYR A 79 -10.93 -1.38 -10.03
CA TYR A 79 -10.36 -0.38 -9.12
C TYR A 79 -8.80 -0.39 -9.08
N GLY A 80 -8.15 -1.04 -10.06
CA GLY A 80 -6.78 -0.73 -10.44
C GLY A 80 -5.66 -1.67 -9.99
N PHE A 81 -5.86 -2.99 -9.88
CA PHE A 81 -4.71 -3.90 -9.65
C PHE A 81 -4.82 -5.30 -10.30
N ASN A 82 -4.75 -5.38 -11.62
CA ASN A 82 -4.35 -6.61 -12.34
C ASN A 82 -2.86 -6.52 -12.75
N HIS A 83 -1.93 -6.76 -11.82
CA HIS A 83 -0.47 -6.58 -12.06
C HIS A 83 0.41 -7.62 -11.31
N GLN A 84 0.06 -8.89 -11.12
CA GLN A 84 0.98 -9.79 -10.39
C GLN A 84 2.33 -10.02 -11.09
N GLN A 85 2.42 -9.84 -12.42
CA GLN A 85 3.67 -9.86 -13.17
C GLN A 85 4.27 -8.45 -13.40
N GLU A 86 3.45 -7.43 -13.59
CA GLU A 86 3.90 -6.04 -13.78
C GLU A 86 4.32 -5.34 -12.48
N LYS A 87 3.70 -5.66 -11.33
CA LYS A 87 4.13 -5.18 -10.00
C LYS A 87 5.56 -5.60 -9.67
N LYS A 88 6.02 -6.71 -10.25
CA LYS A 88 7.35 -7.26 -9.99
C LYS A 88 8.45 -6.37 -10.56
N ASP A 89 8.18 -5.61 -11.62
CA ASP A 89 9.17 -4.76 -12.28
C ASP A 89 8.96 -3.25 -12.05
N ILE A 90 8.31 -2.90 -10.94
CA ILE A 90 8.09 -1.50 -10.58
C ILE A 90 9.36 -0.83 -10.04
N MET A 91 9.58 0.42 -10.42
CA MET A 91 10.62 1.26 -9.82
C MET A 91 10.26 1.60 -8.37
N LEU A 92 11.27 1.72 -7.50
CA LEU A 92 11.08 2.07 -6.10
C LEU A 92 10.27 3.37 -5.92
N ILE A 93 10.62 4.40 -6.69
CA ILE A 93 9.98 5.72 -6.62
C ILE A 93 8.51 5.64 -7.04
N ASP A 94 8.20 4.91 -8.12
CA ASP A 94 6.84 4.77 -8.63
C ASP A 94 5.95 4.01 -7.65
N TYR A 95 6.51 2.98 -6.99
CA TYR A 95 5.80 2.26 -5.93
C TYR A 95 5.46 3.17 -4.75
N ILE A 96 6.44 3.94 -4.24
CA ILE A 96 6.20 4.86 -3.12
C ILE A 96 5.17 5.93 -3.53
N LYS A 97 5.19 6.41 -4.77
CA LYS A 97 4.23 7.38 -5.29
C LYS A 97 2.82 6.79 -5.32
N CYS A 98 2.66 5.58 -5.85
CA CYS A 98 1.39 4.85 -5.85
C CYS A 98 0.87 4.68 -4.41
N LEU A 99 1.74 4.30 -3.47
CA LEU A 99 1.37 4.17 -2.06
C LEU A 99 0.91 5.51 -1.44
N ALA A 100 1.60 6.61 -1.77
CA ALA A 100 1.24 7.95 -1.30
C ALA A 100 -0.09 8.45 -1.87
N ASP A 101 -0.41 8.08 -3.11
CA ASP A 101 -1.65 8.48 -3.79
C ASP A 101 -2.87 7.64 -3.40
N LYS A 102 -2.67 6.43 -2.86
CA LYS A 102 -3.72 5.65 -2.21
C LYS A 102 -4.25 6.29 -0.92
N ASP A 103 -3.46 7.14 -0.25
CA ASP A 103 -3.94 7.94 0.89
C ASP A 103 -4.82 9.08 0.34
N ILE A 104 -6.14 8.85 0.36
CA ILE A 104 -7.18 9.75 -0.19
C ILE A 104 -7.22 11.08 0.59
N GLU A 105 -6.87 11.04 1.87
CA GLU A 105 -6.72 12.23 2.70
C GLU A 105 -5.32 12.86 2.51
N LYS A 106 -5.25 14.20 2.58
CA LYS A 106 -3.97 14.95 2.55
C LYS A 106 -3.19 14.79 3.86
N THR A 107 -2.93 13.56 4.26
CA THR A 107 -2.35 13.19 5.55
C THR A 107 -0.86 13.51 5.58
N SER A 108 -0.33 13.74 6.78
CA SER A 108 1.11 13.93 7.04
C SER A 108 1.99 12.81 6.47
N ARG A 109 1.44 11.60 6.32
CA ARG A 109 2.10 10.44 5.70
C ARG A 109 2.37 10.67 4.21
N LYS A 110 1.35 11.10 3.44
CA LYS A 110 1.49 11.42 2.02
C LYS A 110 2.61 12.43 1.79
N VAL A 111 2.63 13.51 2.56
CA VAL A 111 3.69 14.54 2.50
C VAL A 111 5.07 13.94 2.79
N SER A 112 5.17 13.08 3.81
CA SER A 112 6.41 12.41 4.17
C SER A 112 6.92 11.48 3.06
N MET A 113 6.04 10.72 2.40
CA MET A 113 6.40 9.86 1.27
C MET A 113 6.87 10.65 0.05
N TYR A 114 6.21 11.76 -0.29
CA TYR A 114 6.68 12.65 -1.36
C TYR A 114 8.03 13.30 -1.06
N THR A 115 8.30 13.59 0.21
CA THR A 115 9.61 14.12 0.63
C THR A 115 10.67 13.03 0.56
N LEU A 116 10.33 11.78 0.91
CA LEU A 116 11.21 10.62 0.71
C LEU A 116 11.54 10.44 -0.78
N ILE A 117 10.55 10.48 -1.67
CA ILE A 117 10.76 10.41 -3.13
C ILE A 117 11.75 11.47 -3.61
N TYR A 118 11.56 12.72 -3.17
CA TYR A 118 12.46 13.82 -3.53
C TYR A 118 13.92 13.50 -3.15
N HIS A 119 14.15 12.99 -1.95
CA HIS A 119 15.49 12.62 -1.50
C HIS A 119 16.06 11.41 -2.25
N LEU A 120 15.23 10.40 -2.55
CA LEU A 120 15.64 9.25 -3.36
C LEU A 120 16.06 9.65 -4.77
N GLN A 121 15.34 10.56 -5.42
CA GLN A 121 15.67 11.08 -6.76
C GLN A 121 17.00 11.84 -6.80
N HIS A 122 17.36 12.52 -5.71
CA HIS A 122 18.63 13.24 -5.61
C HIS A 122 19.80 12.31 -5.30
N TYR A 123 19.55 11.25 -4.52
CA TYR A 123 20.53 10.22 -4.23
C TYR A 123 20.82 9.35 -5.46
N ASP A 124 19.78 8.89 -6.14
CA ASP A 124 19.87 8.04 -7.32
C ASP A 124 18.97 8.60 -8.45
N LYS A 125 19.62 9.27 -9.40
CA LYS A 125 18.94 9.91 -10.54
C LYS A 125 18.46 8.92 -11.58
N MET A 126 19.13 7.78 -11.72
CA MET A 126 18.73 6.72 -12.66
C MET A 126 17.59 5.89 -12.07
N GLY A 127 17.52 5.85 -10.74
CA GLY A 127 16.53 5.10 -9.99
C GLY A 127 16.85 3.61 -9.98
N ILE A 128 16.14 2.91 -9.10
CA ILE A 128 16.32 1.49 -8.86
C ILE A 128 14.98 0.77 -8.90
N ARG A 129 14.98 -0.47 -9.39
CA ARG A 129 13.82 -1.36 -9.29
C ARG A 129 13.62 -1.76 -7.84
N LEU A 130 12.35 -1.85 -7.39
CA LEU A 130 12.04 -2.16 -6.00
C LEU A 130 12.66 -3.48 -5.52
N ARG A 131 12.77 -4.47 -6.41
CA ARG A 131 13.38 -5.78 -6.14
C ARG A 131 14.89 -5.76 -5.95
N GLN A 132 15.56 -4.78 -6.53
CA GLN A 132 17.01 -4.63 -6.46
C GLN A 132 17.44 -3.84 -5.22
N VAL A 133 16.49 -3.26 -4.48
CA VAL A 133 16.76 -2.57 -3.22
C VAL A 133 17.29 -3.59 -2.21
N ASP A 134 18.56 -3.44 -1.86
CA ASP A 134 19.23 -4.28 -0.88
C ASP A 134 19.70 -3.45 0.32
N LYS A 135 20.31 -4.14 1.30
CA LYS A 135 20.88 -3.48 2.48
C LYS A 135 21.89 -2.39 2.10
N LYS A 136 22.73 -2.62 1.09
CA LYS A 136 23.79 -1.70 0.68
C LYS A 136 23.21 -0.40 0.12
N TYR A 137 22.20 -0.49 -0.74
CA TYR A 137 21.48 0.66 -1.28
C TYR A 137 20.88 1.52 -0.17
N ILE A 138 20.22 0.88 0.81
CA ILE A 138 19.61 1.59 1.94
C ILE A 138 20.65 2.30 2.79
N LEU A 139 21.77 1.65 3.11
CA LEU A 139 22.84 2.28 3.89
C LEU A 139 23.49 3.45 3.13
N GLY A 140 23.68 3.32 1.81
CA GLY A 140 24.13 4.44 0.97
C GLY A 140 23.15 5.61 0.99
N PHE A 141 21.85 5.33 0.95
CA PHE A 141 20.81 6.36 1.09
C PHE A 141 20.85 7.04 2.47
N VAL A 142 21.06 6.28 3.55
CA VAL A 142 21.22 6.84 4.91
C VAL A 142 22.45 7.74 5.00
N GLU A 143 23.55 7.37 4.35
CA GLU A 143 24.76 8.21 4.30
C GLU A 143 24.49 9.52 3.56
N TYR A 144 23.83 9.45 2.41
CA TYR A 144 23.39 10.63 1.67
C TYR A 144 22.51 11.56 2.52
N LEU A 145 21.60 11.04 3.33
CA LEU A 145 20.74 11.85 4.19
C LEU A 145 21.52 12.68 5.23
N LYS A 146 22.77 12.32 5.55
CA LYS A 146 23.63 13.11 6.45
C LYS A 146 24.14 14.38 5.80
N THR A 147 24.35 14.36 4.48
CA THR A 147 24.86 15.50 3.69
C THR A 147 23.76 16.24 2.93
N ALA A 148 22.56 15.68 2.86
CA ALA A 148 21.44 16.26 2.15
C ALA A 148 20.87 17.50 2.84
N THR A 149 20.35 18.41 2.02
CA THR A 149 19.77 19.69 2.45
C THR A 149 18.24 19.62 2.52
N GLN A 150 17.65 20.48 3.34
CA GLN A 150 16.20 20.56 3.51
C GLN A 150 15.54 21.22 2.30
N LYS A 151 14.46 20.62 1.79
CA LYS A 151 13.69 21.13 0.65
C LYS A 151 13.01 22.48 0.91
N HIS A 152 12.57 22.73 2.14
CA HIS A 152 11.63 23.83 2.48
C HIS A 152 12.25 24.94 3.34
N CYS A 153 13.57 25.09 3.36
CA CYS A 153 14.23 26.14 4.12
C CYS A 153 14.74 27.26 3.21
N LYS A 154 14.48 28.53 3.60
CA LYS A 154 15.02 29.72 2.91
C LYS A 154 16.55 29.79 2.95
N SER A 155 17.15 29.16 3.96
CA SER A 155 18.59 29.00 4.12
C SER A 155 18.99 27.55 3.84
N VAL A 156 20.12 27.33 3.16
CA VAL A 156 20.67 25.98 2.96
C VAL A 156 21.03 25.37 4.32
N LYS A 157 20.18 24.47 4.82
CA LYS A 157 20.38 23.74 6.07
C LYS A 157 20.35 22.24 5.79
N ASN A 158 21.26 21.51 6.42
CA ASN A 158 21.28 20.07 6.36
C ASN A 158 20.08 19.47 7.11
N ILE A 159 19.67 18.27 6.71
CA ILE A 159 18.60 17.53 7.38
C ILE A 159 19.03 17.19 8.81
N SER A 160 18.16 17.47 9.79
CA SER A 160 18.44 17.17 11.19
C SER A 160 18.50 15.67 11.44
N ALA A 161 19.27 15.22 12.44
CA ALA A 161 19.35 13.80 12.80
C ALA A 161 17.96 13.16 13.05
N ASN A 162 17.03 13.88 13.69
CA ASN A 162 15.68 13.38 13.94
C ASN A 162 14.84 13.30 12.66
N THR A 163 15.05 14.21 11.72
CA THR A 163 14.42 14.16 10.40
C THR A 163 14.98 13.00 9.56
N GLN A 164 16.28 12.71 9.63
CA GLN A 164 16.88 11.53 9.00
C GLN A 164 16.25 10.23 9.52
N VAL A 165 16.08 10.12 10.85
CA VAL A 165 15.37 8.98 11.47
C VAL A 165 13.94 8.88 10.98
N HIS A 166 13.25 10.02 10.83
CA HIS A 166 11.88 10.03 10.30
C HIS A 166 11.84 9.48 8.87
N TYR A 167 12.71 9.95 7.97
CA TYR A 167 12.76 9.44 6.60
C TYR A 167 13.13 7.96 6.53
N TYR A 168 14.05 7.50 7.39
CA TYR A 168 14.35 6.08 7.52
C TYR A 168 13.12 5.25 7.92
N LYS A 169 12.32 5.74 8.87
CA LYS A 169 11.07 5.05 9.28
C LYS A 169 10.01 5.05 8.19
N VAL A 170 9.87 6.15 7.46
CA VAL A 170 8.94 6.23 6.31
C VAL A 170 9.37 5.23 5.23
N PHE A 171 10.68 5.13 4.94
CA PHE A 171 11.18 4.16 3.97
C PHE A 171 10.95 2.72 4.43
N HIS A 172 11.20 2.41 5.71
CA HIS A 172 10.90 1.10 6.30
C HIS A 172 9.42 0.73 6.13
N HIS A 173 8.52 1.68 6.41
CA HIS A 173 7.10 1.50 6.21
C HIS A 173 6.74 1.20 4.74
N CYS A 174 7.28 1.97 3.78
CA CYS A 174 7.05 1.71 2.36
C CYS A 174 7.51 0.30 1.94
N LEU A 175 8.67 -0.15 2.41
CA LEU A 175 9.16 -1.50 2.09
C LEU A 175 8.34 -2.60 2.77
N ASN A 176 7.82 -2.37 3.98
CA ASN A 176 6.86 -3.29 4.60
C ASN A 176 5.57 -3.39 3.80
N SER A 177 5.04 -2.26 3.31
CA SER A 177 3.89 -2.28 2.41
C SER A 177 4.19 -3.09 1.15
N ALA A 178 5.41 -3.01 0.60
CA ALA A 178 5.80 -3.78 -0.57
C ALA A 178 5.88 -5.30 -0.31
N VAL A 179 6.20 -5.70 0.93
CA VAL A 179 6.14 -7.11 1.37
C VAL A 179 4.67 -7.56 1.47
N ILE A 180 3.79 -6.75 2.08
CA ILE A 180 2.36 -7.03 2.20
C ILE A 180 1.70 -7.13 0.81
N ASP A 181 2.11 -6.27 -0.12
CA ASP A 181 1.66 -6.29 -1.52
C ASP A 181 2.30 -7.43 -2.35
N GLU A 182 3.11 -8.30 -1.73
CA GLU A 182 3.82 -9.45 -2.32
C GLU A 182 4.75 -9.09 -3.50
N ILE A 183 5.25 -7.85 -3.55
CA ILE A 183 6.17 -7.38 -4.61
C ILE A 183 7.60 -7.87 -4.36
N ILE A 184 8.01 -7.78 -3.09
CA ILE A 184 9.28 -8.28 -2.54
C ILE A 184 9.00 -9.33 -1.45
N THR A 185 9.93 -10.26 -1.26
CA THR A 185 9.74 -11.39 -0.34
C THR A 185 10.01 -11.05 1.12
N SER A 186 10.89 -10.08 1.38
CA SER A 186 11.27 -9.65 2.73
C SER A 186 11.76 -8.22 2.70
N ASN A 187 11.62 -7.50 3.81
CA ASN A 187 12.09 -6.12 3.90
C ASN A 187 13.63 -6.12 4.09
N PRO A 188 14.42 -5.58 3.14
CA PRO A 188 15.88 -5.56 3.25
C PRO A 188 16.40 -4.74 4.45
N MET A 189 15.60 -3.82 4.98
CA MET A 189 15.95 -3.02 6.16
C MET A 189 15.95 -3.82 7.47
N ASP A 190 15.28 -4.96 7.52
CA ASP A 190 15.27 -5.81 8.72
C ASP A 190 16.62 -6.50 8.94
N LYS A 191 17.48 -6.54 7.90
CA LYS A 191 18.86 -7.04 7.94
C LYS A 191 19.87 -6.00 8.43
N ILE A 192 19.43 -4.77 8.73
CA ILE A 192 20.29 -3.67 9.20
C ILE A 192 20.42 -3.74 10.72
N LYS A 193 21.66 -3.81 11.22
CA LYS A 193 21.92 -3.85 12.67
C LYS A 193 21.59 -2.51 13.32
N ASN A 194 21.33 -2.50 14.62
CA ASN A 194 20.89 -1.30 15.32
C ASN A 194 21.96 -0.18 15.31
N GLU A 195 23.23 -0.54 15.24
CA GLU A 195 24.36 0.38 15.21
C GLU A 195 24.46 1.16 13.88
N GLU A 196 24.01 0.53 12.79
CA GLU A 196 24.00 1.08 11.44
C GLU A 196 22.78 1.99 11.20
N LYS A 197 21.76 1.94 12.07
CA LYS A 197 20.55 2.75 11.94
C LYS A 197 20.81 4.21 12.34
N PRO A 198 20.17 5.18 11.68
CA PRO A 198 20.24 6.57 12.11
C PRO A 198 19.70 6.68 13.54
N LYS A 199 20.43 7.44 14.39
CA LYS A 199 20.10 7.59 15.81
C LYS A 199 19.38 8.90 16.07
N ARG A 200 18.33 8.84 16.88
CA ARG A 200 17.64 10.05 17.37
C ARG A 200 18.57 10.81 18.29
N ARG A 201 18.57 12.14 18.16
CA ARG A 201 19.18 13.04 19.12
C ARG A 201 18.09 13.56 20.05
N ARG A 202 18.38 13.56 21.35
CA ARG A 202 17.48 14.15 22.35
C ARG A 202 17.33 15.64 22.03
N THR A 203 16.07 16.08 21.96
CA THR A 203 15.73 17.49 21.84
C THR A 203 15.14 17.94 23.16
N GLU A 204 15.63 19.05 23.68
CA GLU A 204 15.01 19.71 24.82
C GLU A 204 13.85 20.56 24.31
N ARG A 205 12.69 20.42 24.94
CA ARG A 205 11.55 21.29 24.71
C ARG A 205 11.43 22.17 25.95
N ALA A 206 11.65 23.47 25.78
CA ALA A 206 11.40 24.43 26.84
C ALA A 206 9.89 24.53 27.09
N PHE A 207 9.52 24.65 28.36
CA PHE A 207 8.16 24.93 28.80
C PHE A 207 8.20 26.22 29.59
N LEU A 208 7.11 26.99 29.53
CA LEU A 208 6.97 28.17 30.37
C LEU A 208 6.68 27.74 31.81
N THR A 209 7.39 28.34 32.76
CA THR A 209 7.04 28.31 34.17
C THR A 209 5.76 29.09 34.44
N ILE A 210 5.16 28.89 35.61
CA ILE A 210 3.93 29.60 36.01
C ILE A 210 4.16 31.12 36.00
N ASP A 211 5.33 31.57 36.44
CA ASP A 211 5.64 33.01 36.50
C ASP A 211 5.88 33.59 35.10
N GLU A 212 6.55 32.88 34.21
CA GLU A 212 6.65 33.26 32.80
C GLU A 212 5.28 33.29 32.11
N LEU A 213 4.37 32.38 32.47
CA LEU A 213 3.00 32.37 31.94
C LEU A 213 2.21 33.60 32.42
N LYS A 214 2.35 34.00 33.69
CA LYS A 214 1.73 35.24 34.22
C LYS A 214 2.24 36.47 33.50
N ILE A 215 3.56 36.58 33.30
CA ILE A 215 4.19 37.67 32.55
C ILE A 215 3.65 37.70 31.11
N LEU A 216 3.56 36.54 30.46
CA LEU A 216 3.02 36.42 29.11
C LEU A 216 1.56 36.88 29.03
N SER A 217 0.73 36.56 30.04
CA SER A 217 -0.67 36.99 30.08
C SER A 217 -0.83 38.52 30.19
N GLN A 218 0.10 39.19 30.86
CA GLN A 218 0.10 40.64 31.09
C GLN A 218 0.77 41.41 29.93
N THR A 219 1.53 40.74 29.07
CA THR A 219 2.23 41.38 27.95
C THR A 219 1.23 41.89 26.91
N ASP A 220 1.39 43.15 26.47
CA ASP A 220 0.54 43.74 25.44
C ASP A 220 0.67 43.01 24.10
N PHE A 221 -0.47 42.75 23.46
CA PHE A 221 -0.52 42.05 22.19
C PHE A 221 -1.60 42.65 21.28
N HIS A 222 -1.22 42.93 20.03
CA HIS A 222 -2.03 43.69 19.08
C HIS A 222 -3.37 43.02 18.69
N ASN A 223 -3.52 41.71 18.87
CA ASN A 223 -4.76 40.98 18.55
C ASN A 223 -5.36 40.33 19.80
N ALA A 224 -6.30 41.03 20.43
CA ALA A 224 -6.95 40.59 21.67
C ALA A 224 -7.71 39.26 21.54
N THR A 225 -8.33 38.99 20.38
CA THR A 225 -9.06 37.74 20.12
C THR A 225 -8.12 36.54 20.10
N LEU A 226 -6.98 36.69 19.41
CA LEU A 226 -5.97 35.64 19.35
C LEU A 226 -5.27 35.44 20.71
N LYS A 227 -5.08 36.51 21.49
CA LYS A 227 -4.55 36.41 22.86
C LYS A 227 -5.43 35.51 23.74
N LYS A 228 -6.75 35.75 23.78
CA LYS A 228 -7.71 34.94 24.55
C LYS A 228 -7.77 33.49 24.05
N ALA A 229 -7.74 33.27 22.73
CA ALA A 229 -7.79 31.92 22.17
C ALA A 229 -6.62 31.01 22.60
N PHE A 230 -5.45 31.57 22.93
CA PHE A 230 -4.25 30.81 23.30
C PHE A 230 -3.88 30.89 24.80
N LEU A 231 -4.32 31.93 25.52
CA LEU A 231 -4.00 32.14 26.94
C LEU A 231 -5.23 32.06 27.87
N PHE A 232 -6.39 31.66 27.33
CA PHE A 232 -7.75 31.72 27.89
C PHE A 232 -8.37 33.13 27.86
#